data_AF-A0A3U0GTX8-F1
#
_entry.id   AF-A0A3U0GTX8-F1
#
_cell.length_a   1.000
_cell.length_b   1.000
_cell.length_c   1.000
_cell.angle_alpha   90.00
_cell.angle_beta   90.00
_cell.angle_gamma   90.00
#
_symmetry.space_group_name_H-M   'P 1'
#
loop_
_entity.id
_entity.type
_entity.pdbx_description
1 polymer ?
#
loop_
_entity_poly.entity_id
_entity_poly.type
_entity_poly.pdbx_seq_one_letter_code
_entity_poly.pdbx_strand_id
1 'polypeptide(L)'
;MTTLTQLEDLLLHSREEAKGIILQLRAARRQLEETNSKIQDPQQYQQNTLLIEAIDQAENIINTIYYRYHNCALVGGSEKTLS
;
A
#
# COMPACT_ATOMS: atom_id res chain seq x y z
N MET A 1 -13.06 -19.65 -3.89
CA MET A 1 -12.13 -19.24 -4.97
C MET A 1 -10.77 -19.79 -4.60
N THR A 2 -10.02 -20.39 -5.52
CA THR A 2 -8.65 -20.88 -5.23
C THR A 2 -7.66 -19.73 -5.28
N THR A 3 -6.76 -19.69 -4.30
CA THR A 3 -5.65 -18.74 -4.17
C THR A 3 -4.37 -19.32 -4.79
N LEU A 4 -3.45 -18.45 -5.21
CA LEU A 4 -2.17 -18.81 -5.82
C LEU A 4 -0.98 -18.48 -4.92
N THR A 5 -1.15 -17.61 -3.92
CA THR A 5 -0.09 -17.16 -3.04
C THR A 5 -0.58 -17.06 -1.59
N GLN A 6 0.37 -17.11 -0.64
CA GLN A 6 0.08 -16.91 0.78
C GLN A 6 -0.50 -15.52 1.07
N LEU A 7 -0.14 -14.50 0.28
CA LEU A 7 -0.74 -13.18 0.40
C LEU A 7 -2.22 -13.24 0.03
N GLU A 8 -2.57 -13.91 -1.07
CA GLU A 8 -3.98 -14.08 -1.45
C GLU A 8 -4.76 -14.88 -0.41
N ASP A 9 -4.16 -15.92 0.19
CA ASP A 9 -4.76 -16.66 1.31
C ASP A 9 -5.07 -15.76 2.50
N LEU A 10 -4.12 -14.94 2.91
CA LEU A 10 -4.31 -14.00 4.01
C LEU A 10 -5.43 -13.00 3.70
N LEU A 11 -5.41 -12.41 2.50
CA LEU A 11 -6.40 -11.42 2.07
C LEU A 11 -7.81 -12.02 1.92
N LEU A 12 -7.93 -13.30 1.60
CA LEU A 12 -9.21 -14.00 1.55
C LEU A 12 -9.79 -14.25 2.95
N HIS A 13 -8.98 -14.64 3.93
CA HIS A 13 -9.49 -15.18 5.20
C HIS A 13 -9.52 -14.16 6.34
N SER A 14 -8.74 -13.07 6.29
CA SER A 14 -8.55 -12.19 7.43
C SER A 14 -8.56 -10.72 7.05
N ARG A 15 -9.72 -10.07 7.25
CA ARG A 15 -9.86 -8.63 7.03
C ARG A 15 -8.96 -7.80 7.94
N GLU A 16 -8.79 -8.20 9.20
CA GLU A 16 -7.99 -7.44 10.16
C GLU A 16 -6.49 -7.54 9.83
N GLU A 17 -5.99 -8.71 9.44
CA GLU A 17 -4.61 -8.83 8.97
C GLU A 17 -4.40 -8.07 7.65
N ALA A 18 -5.36 -8.13 6.72
CA ALA A 18 -5.33 -7.36 5.49
C ALA A 18 -5.23 -5.84 5.76
N LYS A 19 -6.03 -5.32 6.70
CA LYS A 19 -5.92 -3.93 7.16
C LYS A 19 -4.58 -3.64 7.80
N GLY A 20 -4.05 -4.57 8.60
CA GLY A 20 -2.73 -4.47 9.21
C GLY A 20 -1.62 -4.23 8.19
N ILE A 21 -1.64 -4.95 7.07
CA ILE A 21 -0.69 -4.76 5.97
C ILE A 21 -0.80 -3.35 5.38
N ILE A 22 -2.03 -2.86 5.11
CA ILE A 22 -2.21 -1.49 4.59
C ILE A 22 -1.70 -0.44 5.57
N LEU A 23 -1.95 -0.61 6.87
CA LEU A 23 -1.47 0.33 7.89
C LEU A 23 0.07 0.37 7.94
N GLN A 24 0.74 -0.78 7.80
CA GLN A 24 2.20 -0.84 7.74
C GLN A 24 2.74 -0.14 6.48
N LEU A 25 2.12 -0.37 5.31
CA LEU A 25 2.50 0.31 4.08
C LEU A 25 2.36 1.84 4.20
N ARG A 26 1.23 2.31 4.73
CA ARG A 26 0.99 3.76 4.93
C ARG A 26 1.95 4.37 5.94
N ALA A 27 2.31 3.64 7.00
CA ALA A 27 3.31 4.09 7.96
C ALA A 27 4.70 4.22 7.31
N ALA A 28 5.10 3.22 6.52
CA ALA A 28 6.35 3.26 5.77
C ALA A 28 6.38 4.43 4.76
N ARG A 29 5.26 4.68 4.05
CA ARG A 29 5.14 5.82 3.13
C ARG A 29 5.33 7.14 3.86
N ARG A 30 4.62 7.34 4.97
CA ARG A 30 4.71 8.57 5.77
C ARG A 30 6.15 8.81 6.25
N GLN A 31 6.81 7.76 6.73
CA GLN A 31 8.21 7.86 7.18
C GLN A 31 9.15 8.25 6.04
N LEU A 32 8.95 7.68 4.84
CA LEU A 32 9.73 8.05 3.65
C LEU A 32 9.45 9.48 3.20
N GLU A 33 8.19 9.92 3.16
CA GLU A 33 7.80 11.31 2.83
C GLU A 33 8.47 12.32 3.78
N GLU A 34 8.40 12.06 5.09
CA GLU A 34 9.06 12.89 6.12
C GLU A 34 10.58 12.92 5.95
N THR A 35 11.19 11.78 5.62
CA THR A 35 12.63 11.70 5.37
C THR A 35 13.00 12.44 4.09
N ASN A 36 12.22 12.28 3.02
CA ASN A 36 12.50 12.89 1.71
C ASN A 36 12.39 14.40 1.74
N SER A 37 11.53 14.96 2.60
CA SER A 37 11.40 16.41 2.81
C SER A 37 12.69 17.09 3.32
N LYS A 38 13.62 16.32 3.87
CA LYS A 38 14.88 16.82 4.48
C LYS A 38 16.12 16.51 3.64
N ILE A 39 15.97 15.74 2.55
CA ILE A 39 17.09 15.30 1.72
C ILE A 39 17.48 16.40 0.74
N GLN A 40 18.78 16.70 0.70
CA GLN A 40 19.37 17.64 -0.26
C GLN A 40 20.11 16.91 -1.40
N ASP A 41 20.45 15.64 -1.22
CA ASP A 41 21.08 14.82 -2.24
C ASP A 41 20.06 14.36 -3.30
N PRO A 42 20.18 14.77 -4.58
CA PRO A 42 19.20 14.44 -5.61
C PRO A 42 19.07 12.95 -5.88
N GLN A 43 20.14 12.18 -5.75
CA GLN A 43 20.12 10.73 -5.99
C GLN A 43 19.30 10.02 -4.91
N GLN A 44 19.55 10.33 -3.64
CA GLN A 44 18.77 9.79 -2.53
C GLN A 44 17.30 10.24 -2.60
N TYR A 45 17.05 11.48 -3.01
CA TYR A 45 15.69 11.98 -3.22
C TYR A 45 14.93 11.15 -4.26
N GLN A 46 15.55 10.91 -5.42
CA GLN A 46 14.97 10.12 -6.49
C GLN A 46 14.75 8.66 -6.06
N GLN A 47 15.69 8.06 -5.33
CA GLN A 47 15.54 6.71 -4.80
C GLN A 47 14.33 6.60 -3.87
N ASN A 48 14.16 7.56 -2.95
CA ASN A 48 13.02 7.57 -2.04
C ASN A 48 11.68 7.78 -2.77
N THR A 49 11.66 8.60 -3.82
CA THR A 49 10.46 8.75 -4.67
C THR A 49 10.03 7.43 -5.28
N LEU A 50 10.98 6.64 -5.81
CA LEU A 50 10.68 5.30 -6.34
C LEU A 50 10.14 4.34 -5.26
N LEU A 51 10.66 4.43 -4.03
CA LEU A 51 10.16 3.62 -2.92
C LEU A 51 8.74 4.02 -2.51
N ILE A 52 8.42 5.32 -2.51
CA ILE A 52 7.07 5.82 -2.24
C ILE A 52 6.09 5.31 -3.31
N GLU A 53 6.48 5.37 -4.59
CA GLU A 53 5.67 4.84 -5.69
C GLU A 53 5.45 3.32 -5.57
N ALA A 54 6.48 2.56 -5.18
CA ALA A 54 6.36 1.12 -4.96
C ALA A 54 5.37 0.78 -3.83
N ILE A 55 5.34 1.59 -2.76
CA ILE A 55 4.38 1.42 -1.66
C ILE A 55 2.95 1.70 -2.14
N ASP A 56 2.75 2.78 -2.90
CA ASP A 56 1.43 3.10 -3.49
C ASP A 56 0.94 1.98 -4.41
N GLN A 57 1.82 1.40 -5.21
CA GLN A 57 1.49 0.24 -6.05
C GLN A 57 1.15 -1.00 -5.22
N ALA A 58 1.89 -1.27 -4.13
CA ALA A 58 1.61 -2.39 -3.24
C ALA A 58 0.21 -2.26 -2.59
N GLU A 59 -0.15 -1.06 -2.11
CA GLU A 59 -1.49 -0.79 -1.56
C GLU A 59 -2.59 -1.03 -2.61
N ASN A 60 -2.38 -0.61 -3.86
CA ASN A 60 -3.34 -0.84 -4.94
C ASN A 60 -3.51 -2.33 -5.28
N ILE A 61 -2.41 -3.09 -5.34
CA ILE A 61 -2.43 -4.53 -5.59
C ILE A 61 -3.23 -5.25 -4.51
N ILE A 62 -2.98 -4.93 -3.23
CA ILE A 62 -3.70 -5.53 -2.11
C ILE A 62 -5.19 -5.22 -2.18
N ASN A 63 -5.58 -3.97 -2.43
CA ASN A 63 -6.98 -3.59 -2.57
C ASN A 63 -7.66 -4.31 -3.74
N THR A 64 -6.97 -4.47 -4.87
CA THR A 64 -7.48 -5.19 -6.05
C THR A 64 -7.70 -6.67 -5.76
N ILE A 65 -6.74 -7.34 -5.12
CA ILE A 65 -6.86 -8.75 -4.72
C ILE A 65 -8.00 -8.92 -3.70
N TYR A 66 -8.07 -8.05 -2.69
CA TYR A 66 -9.12 -8.13 -1.69
C TYR A 66 -10.51 -7.93 -2.32
N TYR A 67 -10.67 -6.96 -3.22
CA TYR A 67 -11.93 -6.73 -3.91
C TYR A 67 -12.37 -7.97 -4.71
N ARG A 68 -11.44 -8.66 -5.38
CA ARG A 68 -11.73 -9.89 -6.12
C ARG A 68 -12.37 -10.98 -5.25
N TYR A 69 -11.99 -11.06 -3.97
CA TYR A 69 -12.50 -12.07 -3.04
C TYR A 69 -13.76 -11.64 -2.30
N HIS A 70 -13.87 -10.35 -1.97
CA HIS A 70 -14.91 -9.84 -1.05
C HIS A 70 -15.95 -8.94 -1.70
N ASN A 71 -15.76 -8.57 -2.98
CA ASN A 71 -16.58 -7.61 -3.72
C ASN A 71 -16.80 -6.27 -3.00
N CYS A 72 -15.85 -5.87 -2.15
CA CYS A 72 -15.86 -4.60 -1.44
C CYS A 72 -14.43 -4.10 -1.20
N ALA A 73 -14.28 -2.80 -0.97
CA ALA A 73 -12.97 -2.21 -0.69
C ALA A 73 -12.49 -2.60 0.72
N LEU A 74 -11.23 -2.98 0.85
CA LEU A 74 -10.59 -3.25 2.15
C LEU A 74 -10.54 -1.99 3.00
N VAL A 75 -10.18 -0.87 2.36
CA VAL A 75 -10.17 0.47 2.90
C VAL A 75 -10.91 1.36 1.91
N GLY A 76 -11.89 2.16 2.37
CA GLY A 76 -12.55 3.14 1.52
C GLY A 76 -11.49 3.99 0.84
N GLY A 77 -11.54 4.05 -0.50
CA GLY A 77 -10.48 4.61 -1.31
C GLY A 77 -9.99 5.91 -0.71
N SER A 78 -8.67 6.00 -0.50
CA SER A 78 -8.01 7.26 -0.21
C SER A 78 -8.53 8.25 -1.25
N GLU A 79 -9.37 9.20 -0.83
CA GLU A 79 -9.68 10.36 -1.64
C GLU A 79 -8.34 11.02 -1.92
N LYS A 80 -7.76 10.71 -3.08
CA LYS A 80 -6.95 11.68 -3.80
C LYS A 80 -7.96 12.75 -4.22
N THR A 81 -8.32 13.64 -3.29
CA THR A 81 -8.66 15.01 -3.66
C THR A 81 -7.44 15.54 -4.38
N LEU A 82 -7.49 15.40 -5.71
CA LEU A 82 -6.81 16.30 -6.62
C LEU A 82 -7.43 17.68 -6.38
N SER A 83 -6.77 18.48 -5.56
CA SER A 83 -6.96 19.93 -5.46
C SER A 83 -5.63 20.59 -5.78
#